data_AF-A0A0A8F3F3-F1
#
_entry.id   AF-A0A0A8F3F3-F1
#
_cell.length_a   1.000
_cell.length_b   1.000
_cell.length_c   1.000
_cell.angle_alpha   90.00
_cell.angle_beta   90.00
_cell.angle_gamma   90.00
#
_symmetry.space_group_name_H-M   'P 1'
#
loop_
_entity.id
_entity.type
_entity.pdbx_description
1 polymer ?
#
loop_
_entity_poly.entity_id
_entity_poly.type
_entity_poly.pdbx_seq_one_letter_code
_entity_poly.pdbx_strand_id
1 'polypeptide(L)'
;MEDVKASKQFYVGRGLTVARSFGGKYAEFTSDGASAVKLALYQRRGLAKDVGVPADGTGSHRVVLGGTAGPFTDPDGFAWETAGPLAPSPSTAPVPS
;
A
#
# COMPACT_ATOMS: atom_id res chain seq x y z
N MET A 1 9.72 6.26 -1.99
CA MET A 1 10.73 6.11 -0.92
C MET A 1 12.17 6.34 -1.39
N GLU A 2 12.86 7.27 -0.71
CA GLU A 2 14.32 7.47 -0.79
C GLU A 2 15.09 6.49 0.12
N ASP A 3 14.50 6.15 1.28
CA ASP A 3 15.02 5.17 2.23
C ASP A 3 13.95 4.11 2.58
N VAL A 4 14.06 2.93 1.96
CA VAL A 4 13.14 1.81 2.20
C VAL A 4 13.31 1.24 3.60
N LYS A 5 14.49 1.34 4.22
CA LYS A 5 14.73 0.80 5.56
C LYS A 5 14.01 1.65 6.60
N ALA A 6 14.14 2.98 6.53
CA ALA A 6 13.44 3.89 7.42
C ALA A 6 11.91 3.72 7.30
N SER A 7 11.38 3.70 6.08
CA SER A 7 9.94 3.52 5.86
C SER A 7 9.45 2.14 6.29
N LYS A 8 10.24 1.08 6.10
CA LYS A 8 9.90 -0.25 6.64
C LYS A 8 9.74 -0.20 8.16
N GLN A 9 10.66 0.45 8.88
CA GLN A 9 10.56 0.57 10.34
C GLN A 9 9.35 1.37 10.78
N PHE A 10 9.00 2.44 10.05
CA PHE A 10 7.79 3.21 10.28
C PHE A 10 6.53 2.32 10.23
N TYR A 11 6.40 1.49 9.19
CA TYR A 11 5.24 0.62 9.04
C TYR A 11 5.21 -0.53 10.06
N VAL A 12 6.36 -1.12 10.39
CA VAL A 12 6.46 -2.13 11.46
C VAL A 12 6.05 -1.56 12.82
N GLY A 13 6.47 -0.33 13.12
CA GLY A 13 6.07 0.38 14.34
C GLY A 13 4.55 0.64 14.45
N ARG A 14 3.83 0.56 13.32
CA ARG A 14 2.36 0.65 13.26
C ARG A 14 1.66 -0.73 13.25
N GLY A 15 2.41 -1.80 13.47
CA GLY A 15 1.88 -3.16 13.59
C GLY A 15 1.78 -3.93 12.26
N LEU A 16 2.33 -3.40 11.15
CA LEU A 16 2.40 -4.17 9.90
C LEU A 16 3.53 -5.20 9.97
N THR A 17 3.24 -6.42 9.53
CA THR A 17 4.21 -7.52 9.52
C THR A 17 4.90 -7.61 8.16
N VAL A 18 6.24 -7.70 8.17
CA VAL A 18 7.03 -7.88 6.94
C VAL A 18 6.94 -9.35 6.49
N ALA A 19 6.46 -9.58 5.28
CA ALA A 19 6.47 -10.89 4.64
C ALA A 19 7.82 -11.20 3.98
N ARG A 20 8.45 -10.19 3.36
CA ARG A 20 9.70 -10.34 2.61
C ARG A 20 10.46 -9.03 2.56
N SER A 21 11.79 -9.06 2.58
CA SER A 21 12.60 -7.87 2.32
C SER A 21 13.95 -8.23 1.73
N PHE A 22 14.47 -7.39 0.82
CA PHE A 22 15.75 -7.63 0.15
C PHE A 22 16.61 -6.38 0.11
N GLY A 23 17.86 -6.52 0.56
CA GLY A 23 18.95 -5.59 0.29
C GLY A 23 18.68 -4.11 0.61
N GLY A 24 17.73 -3.81 1.51
CA GLY A 24 17.31 -2.43 1.83
C GLY A 24 16.69 -1.65 0.66
N LYS A 25 16.33 -2.32 -0.45
CA LYS A 25 15.71 -1.71 -1.65
C LYS A 25 14.26 -2.11 -1.83
N TYR A 26 13.86 -3.19 -1.16
CA TYR A 26 12.53 -3.75 -1.24
C TYR A 26 12.06 -4.29 0.11
N ALA A 27 10.79 -4.06 0.42
CA ALA A 27 10.08 -4.72 1.50
C ALA A 27 8.63 -4.98 1.10
N GLU A 28 8.10 -6.13 1.45
CA GLU A 28 6.71 -6.53 1.24
C GLU A 28 6.08 -6.85 2.60
N PHE A 29 4.85 -6.41 2.81
CA PHE A 29 4.09 -6.70 4.03
C PHE A 29 3.08 -7.82 3.81
N THR A 30 2.73 -8.50 4.90
CA THR A 30 1.65 -9.48 4.90
C THR A 30 0.33 -8.78 4.58
N SER A 31 -0.45 -9.36 3.68
CA SER A 31 -1.87 -9.07 3.52
C SER A 31 -2.65 -10.31 3.96
N ASP A 32 -3.83 -10.14 4.54
CA ASP A 32 -4.70 -11.29 4.76
C ASP A 32 -5.20 -11.86 3.41
N GLY A 33 -5.67 -13.10 3.40
CA GLY A 33 -6.15 -13.75 2.17
C GLY A 33 -7.41 -13.11 1.56
N ALA A 34 -8.07 -12.21 2.29
CA ALA A 34 -9.23 -11.46 1.82
C ALA A 34 -8.86 -10.09 1.21
N SER A 35 -7.61 -9.65 1.39
CA SER A 35 -7.12 -8.36 0.90
C SER A 35 -6.86 -8.42 -0.61
N ALA A 36 -7.53 -7.55 -1.37
CA ALA A 36 -7.36 -7.44 -2.82
C ALA A 36 -6.01 -6.81 -3.24
N VAL A 37 -5.33 -6.14 -2.31
CA VAL A 37 -4.07 -5.41 -2.56
C VAL A 37 -3.04 -5.74 -1.50
N LYS A 38 -1.76 -5.71 -1.89
CA LYS A 38 -0.62 -5.93 -0.99
C LYS A 38 0.29 -4.71 -1.00
N LEU A 39 0.66 -4.23 0.19
CA LEU A 39 1.62 -3.15 0.34
C LEU A 39 3.05 -3.65 0.15
N ALA A 40 3.78 -2.99 -0.74
CA ALA A 40 5.22 -3.17 -0.91
C ALA A 40 5.93 -1.82 -1.08
N LEU A 41 7.16 -1.75 -0.58
CA LEU A 41 8.04 -0.59 -0.67
C LEU A 41 9.15 -0.88 -1.68
N TYR A 42 9.37 0.07 -2.57
CA TYR A 42 10.47 0.04 -3.53
C TYR A 42 11.26 1.34 -3.45
N GLN A 43 12.56 1.25 -3.75
CA GLN A 43 13.34 2.45 -4.04
C GLN A 43 12.76 3.12 -5.29
N ARG A 44 12.46 4.43 -5.21
CA ARG A 44 11.78 5.19 -6.28
C ARG A 44 12.40 4.98 -7.66
N ARG A 45 13.74 5.05 -7.75
CA ARG A 45 14.48 4.84 -9.00
C ARG A 45 14.36 3.42 -9.57
N GLY A 46 14.20 2.41 -8.73
CA GLY A 46 14.00 1.03 -9.17
C GLY A 46 12.61 0.86 -9.78
N LEU A 47 11.59 1.25 -9.02
CA LEU A 47 10.20 1.17 -9.48
C LEU A 47 9.96 1.95 -10.77
N ALA A 48 10.47 3.19 -10.85
CA ALA A 48 10.32 4.02 -12.03
C ALA A 48 10.87 3.36 -13.30
N LYS A 49 12.00 2.64 -13.20
CA LYS A 49 12.54 1.85 -14.30
C LYS A 49 11.63 0.68 -14.67
N ASP A 50 11.14 -0.05 -13.67
CA ASP A 50 10.31 -1.23 -13.88
C ASP A 50 8.98 -0.91 -14.59
N VAL A 51 8.40 0.26 -14.31
CA VAL A 51 7.13 0.70 -14.94
C VAL A 51 7.31 1.72 -16.08
N GLY A 52 8.55 2.06 -16.43
CA GLY A 52 8.87 2.92 -17.57
C GLY A 52 8.49 4.40 -17.42
N VAL A 53 8.50 4.94 -16.19
CA VAL A 53 8.16 6.35 -15.92
C VAL A 53 9.37 7.18 -15.45
N PRO A 54 9.37 8.51 -15.63
CA PRO A 54 10.40 9.37 -15.06
C PRO A 54 10.45 9.30 -13.54
N ALA A 55 11.66 9.22 -12.97
CA ALA A 55 11.85 9.07 -11.52
C ALA A 55 11.68 10.40 -10.74
N ASP A 56 11.62 11.52 -11.44
CA ASP A 56 11.49 12.89 -10.94
C ASP A 56 10.04 13.40 -10.94
N GLY A 57 9.05 12.54 -11.23
CA GLY A 57 7.64 12.92 -11.23
C GLY A 57 7.18 13.53 -9.90
N THR A 58 6.61 14.74 -9.97
CA THR A 58 6.05 15.49 -8.83
C THR A 58 4.50 15.49 -8.83
N GLY A 59 3.89 14.50 -9.47
CA GLY A 59 2.44 14.42 -9.67
C GLY A 59 1.66 14.21 -8.37
N SER A 60 0.38 14.61 -8.35
CA SER A 60 -0.52 14.37 -7.23
C SER A 60 -0.77 12.88 -7.03
N HIS A 61 -0.73 12.43 -5.77
CA HIS A 61 -0.93 11.03 -5.41
C HIS A 61 -2.37 10.53 -5.59
N ARG A 62 -3.37 11.43 -5.60
CA ARG A 62 -4.83 11.20 -5.83
C ARG A 62 -5.43 9.89 -5.28
N VAL A 63 -4.81 9.30 -4.26
CA VAL A 63 -5.15 7.99 -3.68
C VAL A 63 -5.06 8.14 -2.17
N VAL A 64 -6.04 7.55 -1.49
CA VAL A 64 -6.08 7.38 -0.03
C VAL A 64 -6.04 5.88 0.25
N LEU A 65 -5.25 5.47 1.25
CA LEU A 65 -5.05 4.07 1.61
C LEU A 65 -5.94 3.70 2.81
N GLY A 66 -6.89 2.80 2.61
CA GLY A 66 -7.71 2.25 3.70
C GLY A 66 -6.97 1.14 4.44
N GLY A 67 -6.93 1.20 5.77
CA GLY A 67 -6.33 0.15 6.60
C GLY A 67 -6.87 0.09 8.03
N THR A 68 -6.34 -0.85 8.81
CA THR A 68 -6.73 -1.06 10.23
C THR A 68 -5.88 -0.24 11.21
N ALA A 69 -4.81 0.41 10.74
CA ALA A 69 -3.88 1.18 11.55
C ALA A 69 -4.38 2.59 11.95
N GLY A 70 -5.65 2.89 11.66
CA GLY A 70 -6.26 4.21 11.86
C GLY A 70 -5.68 5.30 10.94
N PRO A 71 -6.15 6.57 11.08
CA PRO A 71 -5.75 7.65 10.18
C PRO A 71 -4.31 8.12 10.44
N PHE A 72 -3.51 8.31 9.38
CA PHE A 72 -2.20 8.95 9.44
C PHE A 72 -1.70 9.39 8.06
N THR A 73 -0.58 10.11 8.01
CA THR A 73 0.16 10.38 6.77
C THR A 73 1.47 9.60 6.79
N ASP A 74 1.76 8.88 5.72
CA ASP A 74 2.98 8.08 5.61
C ASP A 74 4.20 8.93 5.22
N PRO A 75 5.43 8.37 5.27
CA PRO A 75 6.65 9.10 4.91
C PRO A 75 6.72 9.58 3.45
N ASP A 76 5.95 8.98 2.55
CA ASP A 76 5.85 9.40 1.14
C ASP A 76 4.68 10.42 0.94
N GLY A 77 3.95 10.79 1.99
CA GLY A 77 2.88 11.79 1.96
C GLY A 77 1.49 11.23 1.62
N PHE A 78 1.31 9.91 1.56
CA PHE A 78 -0.01 9.29 1.36
C PHE A 78 -0.85 9.38 2.62
N ALA A 79 -2.12 9.76 2.45
CA ALA A 79 -3.11 9.71 3.50
C ALA A 79 -3.59 8.26 3.70
N TRP A 80 -3.61 7.83 4.95
CA TRP A 80 -4.21 6.60 5.41
C TRP A 80 -5.48 6.92 6.18
N GLU A 81 -6.52 6.12 5.96
CA GLU A 81 -7.79 6.21 6.65
C GLU A 81 -8.22 4.86 7.21
N THR A 82 -9.17 4.88 8.14
CA THR A 82 -9.80 3.66 8.62
C THR A 82 -10.57 3.01 7.47
N ALA A 83 -10.23 1.78 7.12
CA ALA A 83 -10.98 1.02 6.12
C ALA A 83 -12.44 0.88 6.59
N GLY A 84 -13.37 1.39 5.78
CA GLY A 84 -14.79 1.15 5.99
C GLY A 84 -15.14 -0.32 5.73
N PRO A 85 -16.32 -0.80 6.20
CA PRO A 85 -16.79 -2.12 5.85
C PRO A 85 -16.89 -2.23 4.32
N LEU A 86 -16.18 -3.21 3.74
CA LEU A 86 -16.42 -3.59 2.36
C LEU A 86 -17.85 -4.13 2.30
N ALA A 87 -18.80 -3.32 1.79
CA ALA A 87 -20.12 -3.83 1.50
C ALA A 87 -19.96 -5.01 0.54
N PRO A 88 -20.50 -6.19 0.83
CA PRO A 88 -20.49 -7.27 -0.15
C PRO A 88 -21.16 -6.76 -1.41
N SER A 89 -20.52 -6.96 -2.56
CA SER A 89 -21.14 -6.65 -3.86
C SER A 89 -22.57 -7.21 -3.85
N PRO A 90 -23.61 -6.43 -4.18
CA PRO A 90 -24.96 -6.95 -4.22
C PRO A 90 -24.96 -8.10 -5.22
N SER A 91 -25.07 -9.33 -4.69
CA SER A 91 -25.31 -10.51 -5.50
C SER A 91 -26.62 -10.24 -6.23
N THR A 92 -26.53 -10.02 -7.54
CA THR A 92 -27.71 -9.86 -8.38
C THR A 92 -28.47 -11.18 -8.29
N ALA A 93 -29.51 -11.22 -7.46
CA ALA A 93 -30.41 -12.35 -7.40
C ALA A 93 -31.08 -12.48 -8.78
N PRO A 94 -31.15 -13.68 -9.37
CA PRO A 94 -31.89 -13.87 -10.61
C PRO A 94 -33.37 -13.54 -10.37
N VAL A 95 -33.95 -12.75 -11.27
CA VAL A 95 -35.40 -12.48 -11.29
C VAL A 95 -36.13 -13.80 -11.52
N PRO A 96 -37.05 -14.23 -10.64
CA PRO A 96 -37.87 -15.41 -10.89
C PRO A 96 -38.86 -15.15 -12.04
N SER A 97 -39.00 -16.15 -12.93
CA SER A 97 -39.89 -16.16 -14.09
C SER A 97 -41.37 -16.13 -13.74
#